data_AF-A0A642CAV2-F1
#
_entry.id   AF-A0A642CAV2-F1
#
_cell.length_a   1.000
_cell.length_b   1.000
_cell.length_c   1.000
_cell.angle_alpha   90.00
_cell.angle_beta   90.00
_cell.angle_gamma   90.00
#
_symmetry.space_group_name_H-M   'P 1'
#
loop_
_entity.id
_entity.type
_entity.pdbx_description
1 polymer ?
#
loop_
_entity_poly.entity_id
_entity_poly.type
_entity_poly.pdbx_seq_one_letter_code
_entity_poly.pdbx_strand_id
1 'polypeptide(L)'
;DMTVYGLRDDVKLIRENANGKQEIIPLDLNKAETILSPYYYLQQNDIIYVTPNKAKARNSDIGTSTSLWFSATSILVSIASLLFNILK
;
A
#
# COMPACT_ATOMS: atom_id res chain seq x y z
N ASP A 1 13.47 -7.64 -10.66
CA ASP A 1 13.78 -6.48 -9.81
C ASP A 1 12.53 -6.16 -8.98
N MET A 2 12.68 -5.99 -7.66
CA MET A 2 11.57 -5.58 -6.78
C MET A 2 11.78 -4.14 -6.37
N THR A 3 10.77 -3.29 -6.59
CA THR A 3 10.81 -1.88 -6.18
C THR A 3 11.05 -1.75 -4.67
N VAL A 4 11.73 -0.68 -4.24
CA VAL A 4 12.04 -0.37 -2.82
C VAL A 4 10.79 -0.32 -1.92
N TYR A 5 9.60 -0.23 -2.51
CA TYR A 5 8.31 -0.15 -1.82
C TYR A 5 7.64 -1.50 -1.53
N GLY A 6 8.19 -2.62 -2.01
CA GLY A 6 7.65 -3.96 -1.76
C GLY A 6 8.06 -4.50 -0.39
N LEU A 7 7.09 -4.98 0.39
CA LEU A 7 7.35 -5.71 1.65
C LEU A 7 7.79 -7.13 1.30
N ARG A 8 9.07 -7.44 1.56
CA ARG A 8 9.67 -8.75 1.24
C ARG A 8 9.25 -9.85 2.23
N ASP A 9 8.73 -9.43 3.38
CA ASP A 9 8.18 -10.26 4.46
C ASP A 9 6.74 -10.73 4.20
N ASP A 10 6.01 -10.10 3.27
CA ASP A 10 4.64 -10.48 2.91
C ASP A 10 4.48 -10.61 1.38
N VAL A 11 5.06 -11.69 0.85
CA VAL A 11 4.88 -12.11 -0.53
C VAL A 11 3.91 -13.29 -0.57
N LYS A 12 2.97 -13.28 -1.50
CA LYS A 12 1.97 -14.33 -1.68
C LYS A 12 2.16 -14.97 -3.03
N LEU A 13 2.40 -16.27 -3.04
CA LEU A 13 2.33 -17.10 -4.23
C LEU A 13 0.89 -17.59 -4.39
N ILE A 14 0.27 -17.28 -5.52
CA ILE A 14 -1.03 -17.82 -5.92
C ILE A 14 -0.76 -18.87 -6.98
N ARG A 15 -1.06 -20.13 -6.69
CA ARG A 15 -0.83 -21.27 -7.56
C ARG A 15 -2.11 -22.06 -7.75
N GLU A 16 -2.37 -22.49 -8.97
CA GLU A 16 -3.46 -23.42 -9.26
C GLU A 16 -2.99 -24.86 -9.04
N ASN A 17 -3.69 -25.62 -8.20
CA ASN A 17 -3.40 -27.03 -7.99
C ASN A 17 -3.97 -27.90 -9.13
N ALA A 18 -3.62 -29.18 -9.16
CA ALA A 18 -4.06 -30.12 -10.20
C ALA A 18 -5.60 -30.26 -10.32
N ASN A 19 -6.34 -29.82 -9.31
CA ASN A 19 -7.80 -29.85 -9.26
C ASN A 19 -8.44 -28.51 -9.69
N GLY A 20 -7.64 -27.55 -10.21
CA GLY A 20 -8.11 -26.23 -10.64
C GLY A 20 -8.38 -25.25 -9.49
N LYS A 21 -8.01 -25.58 -8.26
CA LYS A 21 -8.22 -24.71 -7.09
C LYS A 21 -7.00 -23.83 -6.88
N GLN A 22 -7.24 -22.53 -6.72
CA GLN A 22 -6.20 -21.57 -6.35
C GLN A 22 -5.82 -21.73 -4.88
N GLU A 23 -4.54 -21.93 -4.63
CA GLU A 23 -3.92 -21.94 -3.31
C GLU A 23 -3.06 -20.69 -3.15
N ILE A 24 -3.16 -20.07 -1.97
CA ILE A 24 -2.40 -18.87 -1.61
C ILE A 24 -1.39 -19.27 -0.54
N ILE A 25 -0.11 -19.18 -0.89
CA ILE A 25 1.01 -19.57 -0.05
C ILE A 25 1.76 -18.30 0.37
N PRO A 26 1.80 -17.97 1.68
CA PRO A 26 2.62 -16.88 2.17
C PRO A 26 4.10 -17.28 2.12
N LEU A 27 4.93 -16.39 1.59
CA LEU A 27 6.37 -16.51 1.47
C LEU A 27 7.04 -15.29 2.10
N ASP A 28 8.02 -15.53 2.96
CA ASP A 28 8.86 -14.50 3.55
C ASP A 28 10.24 -14.56 2.88
N LEU A 29 10.48 -13.65 1.94
CA LEU A 29 11.75 -13.61 1.19
C LEU A 29 12.93 -13.11 2.03
N ASN A 30 12.72 -12.67 3.29
CA ASN A 30 13.82 -12.30 4.19
C ASN A 30 14.41 -13.51 4.93
N LYS A 31 13.71 -14.64 4.94
CA LYS A 31 14.18 -15.87 5.59
C LYS A 31 14.98 -16.72 4.61
N ALA A 32 16.17 -17.15 5.04
CA ALA A 32 17.00 -18.10 4.27
C ALA A 32 16.27 -19.43 4.02
N GLU A 33 15.35 -19.81 4.93
CA GLU A 33 14.48 -20.99 4.85
C GLU A 33 13.61 -21.00 3.59
N THR A 34 13.31 -19.83 3.01
CA THR A 34 12.49 -19.74 1.79
C THR A 34 13.19 -20.33 0.58
N ILE A 35 14.52 -20.41 0.58
CA ILE A 35 15.30 -21.12 -0.45
C ILE A 35 15.10 -22.64 -0.35
N LEU A 36 14.81 -23.14 0.86
CA LEU A 36 14.54 -24.56 1.12
C LEU A 36 13.06 -24.92 0.94
N SER A 37 12.21 -23.94 0.65
CA SER A 37 10.79 -24.15 0.45
C SER A 37 10.52 -24.95 -0.83
N PRO A 38 9.55 -25.89 -0.84
CA PRO A 38 9.11 -26.54 -2.08
C PRO A 38 8.50 -25.56 -3.09
N TYR A 39 8.24 -24.32 -2.67
CA TYR A 39 7.69 -23.24 -3.48
C TYR A 39 8.74 -22.23 -3.95
N TYR A 40 10.03 -22.50 -3.74
CA TYR A 40 11.11 -21.63 -4.21
C TYR A 40 11.16 -21.54 -5.74
N TYR A 41 10.91 -22.66 -6.42
CA TYR A 41 10.80 -22.71 -7.88
C TYR A 41 9.37 -22.44 -8.32
N LEU A 42 9.23 -21.46 -9.23
CA LEU A 42 7.96 -21.11 -9.84
C LEU A 42 7.55 -22.15 -10.88
N GLN A 43 6.25 -22.43 -10.90
CA GLN A 43 5.58 -23.23 -11.89
C GLN A 43 4.88 -22.33 -12.90
N GLN A 44 4.49 -22.90 -14.04
CA GLN A 44 3.71 -22.16 -15.02
C GLN A 44 2.37 -21.72 -14.42
N ASN A 45 1.92 -20.51 -14.78
CA ASN A 45 0.71 -19.88 -14.25
C ASN A 45 0.76 -19.49 -12.76
N ASP A 46 1.95 -19.48 -12.15
CA ASP A 46 2.12 -18.89 -10.83
C ASP A 46 1.98 -17.36 -10.88
N ILE A 47 1.24 -16.80 -9.93
CA ILE A 47 1.13 -15.36 -9.73
C ILE A 47 1.82 -15.00 -8.42
N ILE A 48 2.78 -14.06 -8.50
CA ILE A 48 3.47 -13.52 -7.33
C ILE A 48 2.88 -12.16 -7.00
N TYR A 49 2.22 -12.08 -5.84
CA TYR A 49 1.68 -10.85 -5.29
C TYR A 49 2.57 -10.35 -4.15
N VAL A 50 3.08 -9.13 -4.27
CA VAL A 50 3.90 -8.49 -3.22
C VAL A 50 3.07 -7.40 -2.57
N THR A 51 2.83 -7.52 -1.26
CA THR A 51 2.10 -6.51 -0.52
C THR A 51 2.91 -5.20 -0.49
N PRO A 52 2.32 -4.04 -0.82
CA PRO A 52 3.03 -2.76 -0.76
C PRO A 52 3.24 -2.32 0.70
N ASN A 53 4.38 -1.68 0.98
CA ASN A 53 4.67 -1.08 2.29
C ASN A 53 3.64 0.01 2.66
N LYS A 54 3.29 0.11 3.95
CA LYS A 54 2.50 1.20 4.55
C LYS A 54 2.92 2.60 4.10
N ALA A 55 4.18 2.84 3.75
CA ALA A 55 4.64 4.10 3.17
C ALA A 55 4.02 4.39 1.79
N LYS A 56 3.82 3.38 0.94
CA LYS A 56 3.11 3.51 -0.34
C LYS A 56 1.59 3.59 -0.14
N ALA A 57 1.04 2.87 0.85
CA ALA A 57 -0.37 3.02 1.23
C ALA A 57 -0.68 4.43 1.75
N ARG A 58 0.19 5.00 2.59
CA ARG A 58 0.03 6.37 3.14
C ARG A 58 0.30 7.48 2.12
N ASN A 59 1.21 7.31 1.16
CA ASN A 59 1.32 8.25 0.05
C ASN A 59 0.05 8.28 -0.83
N SER A 60 -0.81 7.26 -0.72
CA SER A 60 -2.15 7.29 -1.32
C SER A 60 -3.19 8.01 -0.43
N ASP A 61 -2.96 8.16 0.88
CA ASP A 61 -3.86 8.82 1.85
C ASP A 61 -3.48 10.29 2.12
N ILE A 62 -2.21 10.69 1.96
CA ILE A 62 -1.77 12.09 2.04
C ILE A 62 -1.92 12.71 0.63
N GLY A 63 -3.15 12.79 0.12
CA GLY A 63 -3.38 13.16 -1.28
C GLY A 63 -4.43 14.24 -1.53
N THR A 64 -5.49 14.33 -0.72
CA THR A 64 -6.63 15.19 -1.06
C THR A 64 -7.31 15.82 0.14
N SER A 65 -7.49 15.07 1.23
CA SER A 65 -8.22 15.57 2.41
C SER A 65 -7.48 16.65 3.17
N THR A 66 -6.16 16.53 3.34
CA THR A 66 -5.36 17.50 4.09
C THR A 66 -5.37 18.89 3.43
N SER A 67 -5.19 18.96 2.10
CA SER A 67 -5.28 20.22 1.34
C SER A 67 -6.67 20.87 1.42
N LEU A 68 -7.72 20.04 1.40
CA LEU A 68 -9.10 20.52 1.47
C LEU A 68 -9.40 21.15 2.85
N TRP A 69 -8.98 20.50 3.94
CA TRP A 69 -9.14 21.03 5.29
C TRP A 69 -8.35 22.33 5.48
N PHE A 70 -7.10 22.41 5.01
CA PHE A 70 -6.31 23.65 5.05
C PHE A 70 -6.99 24.79 4.29
N SER A 71 -7.52 24.52 3.10
CA SER A 71 -8.23 25.52 2.29
C SER A 71 -9.49 26.00 2.99
N ALA A 72 -10.30 25.09 3.53
CA ALA A 72 -11.52 25.43 4.28
C ALA A 72 -11.22 26.31 5.50
N THR A 73 -10.20 25.97 6.29
CA THR A 73 -9.79 26.78 7.44
C THR A 73 -9.30 28.17 7.02
N SER A 74 -8.53 28.28 5.92
CA SER A 74 -8.07 29.59 5.43
C SER A 74 -9.22 30.51 4.99
N ILE A 75 -10.27 29.94 4.37
CA ILE A 75 -11.46 30.68 3.96
C ILE A 75 -12.21 31.19 5.19
N LEU A 76 -12.41 30.34 6.20
CA LEU A 76 -13.06 30.72 7.45
C LEU A 76 -12.32 31.84 8.18
N VAL A 77 -10.98 31.76 8.27
CA VAL A 77 -10.14 32.81 8.87
C VAL A 77 -10.25 34.11 8.09
N SER A 78 -10.25 34.05 6.76
CA SER A 78 -10.40 35.23 5.89
C SER A 78 -11.75 35.94 6.10
N ILE A 79 -12.84 35.17 6.13
CA ILE A 79 -14.19 35.70 6.38
C ILE A 79 -14.28 36.32 7.78
N ALA A 80 -13.76 35.65 8.80
CA ALA A 80 -13.75 36.18 10.16
C ALA A 80 -12.95 37.48 10.27
N SER A 81 -11.80 37.57 9.59
CA SER A 81 -10.98 38.79 9.55
C SER A 81 -11.69 39.95 8.84
N LEU A 82 -12.40 39.68 7.75
CA LEU A 82 -13.18 40.69 7.03
C LEU A 82 -14.32 41.22 7.90
N LEU A 83 -15.07 40.33 8.55
CA LEU A 83 -16.15 40.73 9.46
C LEU A 83 -15.61 41.54 10.63
N PHE A 84 -14.52 41.11 11.26
CA PHE A 84 -13.88 41.85 12.35
C PHE A 84 -13.43 43.24 11.91
N ASN A 85 -12.95 43.41 10.68
CA ASN A 85 -12.51 44.69 10.15
C ASN A 85 -13.68 45.65 9.85
N ILE A 86 -14.84 45.13 9.45
CA ILE A 86 -16.04 45.92 9.12
C ILE A 86 -16.86 46.26 10.37
N LEU A 87 -16.88 45.37 11.38
CA LEU A 87 -17.64 45.53 12.63
C LEU A 87 -16.89 46.34 13.71
N LYS A 88 -15.63 46.69 13.47
CA LYS A 88 -14.78 47.51 14.35
C LYS A 88 -14.62 48.91 13.77
#